data_AF-A0A510K846-F1
#
_entry.id   AF-A0A510K846-F1
#
_cell.length_a   1.000
_cell.length_b   1.000
_cell.length_c   1.000
_cell.angle_alpha   90.00
_cell.angle_beta   90.00
_cell.angle_gamma   90.00
#
_symmetry.space_group_name_H-M   'P 1'
#
loop_
_entity.id
_entity.type
_entity.pdbx_description
1 polymer ?
#
loop_
_entity_poly.entity_id
_entity_poly.type
_entity_poly.pdbx_seq_one_letter_code
_entity_poly.pdbx_strand_id
1 'polypeptide(L)'
;MKRFISFVLLAIMFITSCGISEGSENDDKKAVASAFEDYINAAKNEDTKKVNEYHLIWRNVWRTSQESYKYLTYKINKIELTKQKNGNGRDIKLAYVNVSLKYPDLNYTMSKFYKNKDFNSLVRGKSRSTQLEIIEQEISSFLKNELKKNDTKYIEKEMIVKFQYFYGNRRWLIPEDGNKEFINILSLDNYKIKGMDKTIGEITRTPSDDKDRKLLISEKEEKIKNKTAKIDDYKLLLILYSPVKNPDNINFKRISQKLIENFPDYPEGYLIMTDFIYHNYPDKYSEILNYAQKGIEAYKNVDTKKYPEFVYENSRNHPMNELFTIMIDVYLKKGEKEKALDVFNKNKKIIKYWMPPANYVQLAKRLGVKW
;
A
#
# COMPACT_ATOMS: atom_id res chain seq x y z
N MET A 1 -21.58 1.79 42.60
CA MET A 1 -21.10 2.89 41.72
C MET A 1 -19.82 3.58 42.21
N LYS A 2 -19.65 3.93 43.50
CA LYS A 2 -18.41 4.59 43.98
C LYS A 2 -17.13 3.71 43.99
N ARG A 3 -17.22 2.38 44.06
CA ARG A 3 -16.04 1.47 44.01
C ARG A 3 -15.54 1.15 42.58
N PHE A 4 -16.37 1.34 41.55
CA PHE A 4 -16.00 1.05 40.16
C PHE A 4 -15.29 2.24 39.50
N ILE A 5 -15.64 3.48 39.91
CA ILE A 5 -14.98 4.70 39.45
C ILE A 5 -13.55 4.79 40.01
N SER A 6 -13.29 4.30 41.23
CA SER A 6 -11.91 4.20 41.76
C SER A 6 -11.05 3.19 41.00
N PHE A 7 -11.61 2.09 40.48
CA PHE A 7 -10.83 1.11 39.71
C PHE A 7 -10.45 1.62 38.32
N VAL A 8 -11.34 2.40 37.68
CA VAL A 8 -11.06 3.06 36.40
C VAL A 8 -10.07 4.22 36.59
N LEU A 9 -10.14 4.96 37.69
CA LEU A 9 -9.14 5.99 38.02
C LEU A 9 -7.79 5.40 38.43
N LEU A 10 -7.74 4.25 39.10
CA LEU A 10 -6.49 3.52 39.35
C LEU A 10 -5.89 2.90 38.09
N ALA A 11 -6.70 2.45 37.12
CA ALA A 11 -6.21 1.96 35.83
C ALA A 11 -5.74 3.09 34.89
N ILE A 12 -6.42 4.25 34.91
CA ILE A 12 -5.95 5.46 34.21
C ILE A 12 -4.68 5.99 34.87
N MET A 13 -4.60 5.97 36.22
CA MET A 13 -3.35 6.25 36.93
C MET A 13 -2.29 5.19 36.62
N PHE A 14 -2.57 3.89 36.52
CA PHE A 14 -1.55 2.90 36.11
C PHE A 14 -1.11 3.03 34.65
N ILE A 15 -1.91 3.62 33.75
CA ILE A 15 -1.48 3.91 32.37
C ILE A 15 -0.69 5.23 32.30
N THR A 16 -0.88 6.14 33.26
CA THR A 16 -0.07 7.37 33.40
C THR A 16 1.06 7.27 34.46
N SER A 17 1.11 6.21 35.26
CA SER A 17 2.00 5.99 36.40
C SER A 17 2.70 4.63 36.42
N CYS A 18 2.37 3.67 35.54
CA CYS A 18 3.42 2.80 35.03
C CYS A 18 4.22 3.70 34.12
N GLY A 19 5.32 4.22 34.67
CA GLY A 19 6.36 4.85 33.88
C GLY A 19 6.52 4.03 32.62
N ILE A 20 6.27 4.69 31.48
CA ILE A 20 6.89 4.31 30.21
C ILE A 20 8.28 3.92 30.64
N SER A 21 8.63 2.63 30.58
CA SER A 21 9.99 2.21 30.90
C SER A 21 10.84 3.14 30.05
N GLU A 22 11.57 4.05 30.69
CA GLU A 22 12.57 4.80 29.99
C GLU A 22 13.51 3.71 29.52
N GLY A 23 13.34 3.27 28.27
CA GLY A 23 14.33 2.46 27.60
C GLY A 23 15.63 3.18 27.87
N SER A 24 16.64 2.44 28.32
CA SER A 24 17.92 3.05 28.61
C SER A 24 18.36 3.83 27.36
N GLU A 25 19.16 4.88 27.52
CA GLU A 25 19.69 5.61 26.37
C GLU A 25 20.35 4.66 25.34
N ASN A 26 20.90 3.54 25.82
CA ASN A 26 21.42 2.46 25.00
C ASN A 26 20.34 1.67 24.25
N ASP A 27 19.17 1.41 24.84
CA ASP A 27 18.05 0.74 24.17
C ASP A 27 17.45 1.63 23.07
N ASP A 28 17.29 2.93 23.35
CA ASP A 28 16.81 3.90 22.36
C ASP A 28 17.83 4.03 21.20
N LYS A 29 19.15 4.06 21.47
CA LYS A 29 20.19 4.07 20.43
C LYS A 29 20.15 2.79 19.57
N LYS A 30 19.99 1.61 20.18
CA LYS A 30 19.83 0.35 19.45
C LYS A 30 18.58 0.36 18.57
N ALA A 31 17.45 0.81 19.11
CA ALA A 31 16.20 0.89 18.37
C ALA A 31 16.28 1.85 17.17
N VAL A 32 16.98 2.98 17.31
CA VAL A 32 17.24 3.92 16.20
C VAL A 32 18.15 3.29 15.15
N ALA A 33 19.22 2.60 15.55
CA ALA A 33 20.09 1.89 14.61
C ALA A 33 19.32 0.81 13.82
N SER A 34 18.50 0.01 14.50
CA SER A 34 17.64 -0.98 13.86
C SER A 34 16.61 -0.36 12.92
N ALA A 35 16.02 0.79 13.29
CA ALA A 35 15.08 1.49 12.41
C ALA A 35 15.75 2.02 11.14
N PHE A 36 16.98 2.53 11.24
CA PHE A 36 17.77 2.95 10.09
C PHE A 36 18.09 1.75 9.17
N GLU A 37 18.58 0.64 9.75
CA GLU A 37 18.88 -0.57 9.01
C GLU A 37 17.65 -1.16 8.32
N ASP A 38 16.53 -1.23 9.04
CA ASP A 38 15.24 -1.71 8.51
C ASP A 38 14.76 -0.87 7.33
N TYR A 39 14.92 0.45 7.40
CA TYR A 39 14.57 1.36 6.31
C TYR A 39 15.43 1.09 5.06
N ILE A 40 16.76 1.01 5.22
CA ILE A 40 17.67 0.74 4.11
C ILE A 40 17.39 -0.64 3.49
N ASN A 41 17.17 -1.65 4.32
CA ASN A 41 16.87 -3.01 3.86
C ASN A 41 15.51 -3.07 3.15
N ALA A 42 14.49 -2.37 3.65
CA ALA A 42 13.20 -2.26 2.96
C ALA A 42 13.35 -1.58 1.59
N ALA A 43 14.14 -0.51 1.49
CA ALA A 43 14.42 0.16 0.23
C ALA A 43 15.16 -0.74 -0.76
N LYS A 44 16.15 -1.52 -0.30
CA LYS A 44 16.89 -2.51 -1.11
C LYS A 44 16.03 -3.66 -1.60
N ASN A 45 15.12 -4.14 -0.75
CA ASN A 45 14.28 -5.32 -0.99
C ASN A 45 12.93 -4.99 -1.64
N GLU A 46 12.78 -3.78 -2.19
CA GLU A 46 11.59 -3.42 -2.97
C GLU A 46 10.30 -3.34 -2.10
N ASP A 47 10.44 -3.29 -0.77
CA ASP A 47 9.32 -3.31 0.17
C ASP A 47 8.72 -1.91 0.36
N THR A 48 7.93 -1.51 -0.64
CA THR A 48 7.21 -0.23 -0.62
C THR A 48 6.33 -0.05 0.62
N LYS A 49 5.77 -1.13 1.17
CA LYS A 49 4.89 -1.05 2.34
C LYS A 49 5.71 -0.64 3.55
N LYS A 50 6.82 -1.34 3.82
CA LYS A 50 7.72 -1.05 4.94
C LYS A 50 8.42 0.31 4.77
N VAL A 51 8.80 0.71 3.56
CA VAL A 51 9.31 2.08 3.30
C VAL A 51 8.27 3.15 3.63
N ASN A 52 7.00 2.94 3.27
CA ASN A 52 5.91 3.88 3.61
C ASN A 52 5.62 3.97 5.11
N GLU A 53 6.05 2.98 5.91
CA GLU A 53 5.95 3.06 7.37
C GLU A 53 6.95 4.08 7.95
N TYR A 54 8.04 4.40 7.23
CA TYR A 54 9.07 5.36 7.63
C TYR A 54 8.91 6.74 6.98
N HIS A 55 8.28 6.83 5.80
CA HIS A 55 8.03 8.08 5.08
C HIS A 55 6.60 8.19 4.53
N LEU A 56 6.00 9.38 4.63
CA LEU A 56 4.74 9.72 3.96
C LEU A 56 4.99 9.99 2.46
N ILE A 57 4.97 8.90 1.68
CA ILE A 57 4.69 8.80 0.23
C ILE A 57 5.57 9.61 -0.73
N TRP A 58 6.40 8.87 -1.48
CA TRP A 58 7.05 9.28 -2.73
C TRP A 58 7.11 8.10 -3.74
N ARG A 59 5.95 7.48 -4.01
CA ARG A 59 5.87 6.13 -4.63
C ARG A 59 6.53 6.00 -6.01
N ASN A 60 6.36 6.96 -6.92
CA ASN A 60 6.82 6.78 -8.32
C ASN A 60 8.30 7.15 -8.51
N VAL A 61 8.80 8.16 -7.80
CA VAL A 61 10.22 8.58 -7.84
C VAL A 61 11.12 7.59 -7.08
N TRP A 62 10.57 6.95 -6.04
CA TRP A 62 11.27 5.88 -5.34
C TRP A 62 11.46 4.64 -6.23
N ARG A 63 10.44 4.25 -7.02
CA ARG A 63 10.55 3.08 -7.92
C ARG A 63 11.61 3.26 -8.98
N THR A 64 11.70 4.44 -9.60
CA THR A 64 12.74 4.73 -10.59
C THR A 64 14.15 4.72 -10.02
N SER A 65 14.32 4.99 -8.73
CA SER A 65 15.63 5.05 -8.08
C SER A 65 16.02 3.77 -7.33
N GLN A 66 15.11 2.82 -7.24
CA GLN A 66 15.21 1.62 -6.42
C GLN A 66 16.43 0.75 -6.72
N GLU A 67 16.79 0.62 -8.01
CA GLU A 67 18.01 -0.10 -8.41
C GLU A 67 19.28 0.50 -7.78
N SER A 68 19.27 1.80 -7.49
CA SER A 68 20.39 2.51 -6.89
C SER A 68 20.58 2.18 -5.41
N TYR A 69 19.50 1.90 -4.69
CA TYR A 69 19.55 1.54 -3.27
C TYR A 69 20.31 0.23 -3.04
N LYS A 70 20.32 -0.69 -4.03
CA LYS A 70 21.08 -1.95 -3.97
C LYS A 70 22.59 -1.71 -3.80
N TYR A 71 23.10 -0.56 -4.27
CA TYR A 71 24.51 -0.18 -4.21
C TYR A 71 24.82 0.81 -3.08
N LEU A 72 23.82 1.24 -2.31
CA LEU A 72 24.01 2.08 -1.12
C LEU A 72 24.67 1.26 -0.01
N THR A 73 25.79 1.74 0.50
CA THR A 73 26.43 1.25 1.72
C THR A 73 26.49 2.38 2.74
N TYR A 74 26.49 2.00 4.02
CA TYR A 74 26.47 2.98 5.10
C TYR A 74 27.26 2.47 6.31
N LYS A 75 27.68 3.41 7.15
CA LYS A 75 28.23 3.17 8.48
C LYS A 75 27.63 4.19 9.45
N ILE A 76 27.02 3.72 10.53
CA ILE A 76 26.59 4.60 11.62
C ILE A 76 27.82 4.95 12.46
N ASN A 77 28.13 6.23 12.56
CA ASN A 77 29.29 6.74 13.31
C ASN A 77 28.90 7.09 14.74
N LYS A 78 27.76 7.78 14.91
CA LYS A 78 27.29 8.26 16.21
C LYS A 78 25.78 8.41 16.23
N ILE A 79 25.16 8.16 17.38
CA ILE A 79 23.74 8.44 17.63
C ILE A 79 23.65 9.35 18.85
N GLU A 80 23.04 10.50 18.68
CA GLU A 80 22.73 11.44 19.76
C GLU A 80 21.23 11.51 19.99
N LEU A 81 20.80 11.37 21.25
CA LEU A 81 19.39 11.43 21.63
C LEU A 81 19.10 12.78 22.30
N THR A 82 17.98 13.40 21.92
CA THR A 82 17.50 14.62 22.57
C THR A 82 16.02 14.51 22.89
N LYS A 83 15.59 15.17 23.96
CA LYS A 83 14.18 15.39 24.30
C LYS A 83 13.90 16.88 24.09
N GLN A 84 12.85 17.20 23.34
CA GLN A 84 12.42 18.58 23.09
C GLN A 84 10.90 18.69 23.28
N LYS A 85 10.38 19.92 23.43
CA LYS A 85 8.93 20.16 23.35
C LYS A 85 8.54 20.59 21.95
N ASN A 86 7.46 20.03 21.41
CA ASN A 86 6.89 20.50 20.16
C ASN A 86 6.10 21.82 20.36
N GLY A 87 5.58 22.41 19.28
CA GLY A 87 4.80 23.65 19.32
C GLY A 87 3.54 23.62 20.20
N ASN A 88 3.09 22.42 20.61
CA ASN A 88 1.97 22.22 21.53
C ASN A 88 2.43 21.88 22.96
N GLY A 89 3.71 22.06 23.28
CA GLY A 89 4.30 21.80 24.60
C GLY A 89 4.47 20.33 24.97
N ARG A 90 4.26 19.40 24.03
CA ARG A 90 4.40 17.94 24.25
C ARG A 90 5.85 17.50 24.02
N ASP A 91 6.33 16.62 24.88
CA ASP A 91 7.66 16.03 24.75
C ASP A 91 7.75 15.15 23.50
N ILE A 92 8.77 15.41 22.69
CA ILE A 92 9.19 14.63 21.54
C ILE A 92 10.60 14.09 21.81
N LYS A 93 10.80 12.80 21.49
CA LYS A 93 12.13 12.20 21.46
C LYS A 93 12.67 12.30 20.03
N LEU A 94 13.88 12.82 19.91
CA LEU A 94 14.61 12.94 18.65
C LEU A 94 15.91 12.17 18.74
N ALA A 95 16.34 11.61 17.60
CA ALA A 95 17.66 11.06 17.46
C ALA A 95 18.35 11.70 16.25
N TYR A 96 19.64 11.98 16.38
CA TYR A 96 20.50 12.48 15.31
C TYR A 96 21.56 11.42 15.04
N VAL A 97 21.43 10.76 13.89
CA VAL A 97 22.27 9.65 13.48
C VAL A 97 23.31 10.20 12.52
N ASN A 98 24.55 10.33 12.96
CA ASN A 98 25.67 10.59 12.06
C ASN A 98 25.98 9.30 11.28
N VAL A 99 25.87 9.37 9.96
CA VAL A 99 26.13 8.27 9.04
C VAL A 99 27.12 8.67 7.96
N SER A 100 28.08 7.80 7.68
CA SER A 100 28.84 7.84 6.44
C SER A 100 28.11 6.98 5.40
N LEU A 101 27.82 7.56 4.24
CA LEU A 101 27.13 6.92 3.14
C LEU A 101 28.07 6.83 1.94
N LYS A 102 27.97 5.73 1.19
CA LYS A 102 28.55 5.58 -0.13
C LYS A 102 27.48 5.08 -1.10
N TYR A 103 27.20 5.88 -2.12
CA TYR A 103 26.08 5.65 -3.04
C TYR A 103 26.44 6.07 -4.48
N PRO A 104 25.80 5.48 -5.50
CA PRO A 104 26.06 5.84 -6.88
C PRO A 104 25.66 7.29 -7.17
N ASP A 105 26.51 8.01 -7.93
CA ASP A 105 26.22 9.35 -8.45
C ASP A 105 25.14 9.23 -9.55
N LEU A 106 23.88 9.44 -9.19
CA LEU A 106 22.78 9.34 -10.14
C LEU A 106 22.79 10.44 -11.19
N ASN A 107 23.29 11.64 -10.88
CA ASN A 107 23.40 12.69 -11.89
C ASN A 107 24.41 12.30 -12.96
N TYR A 108 25.56 11.75 -12.55
CA TYR A 108 26.54 11.21 -13.48
C TYR A 108 25.98 10.02 -14.27
N THR A 109 25.37 9.05 -13.60
CA THR A 109 24.80 7.86 -14.26
C THR A 109 23.72 8.25 -15.27
N MET A 110 22.79 9.10 -14.87
CA MET A 110 21.67 9.53 -15.70
C MET A 110 22.12 10.44 -16.86
N SER A 111 23.27 11.13 -16.76
CA SER A 111 23.83 11.86 -17.91
C SER A 111 24.09 10.96 -19.14
N LYS A 112 24.28 9.64 -18.94
CA LYS A 112 24.46 8.66 -20.02
C LYS A 112 23.12 8.24 -20.66
N PHE A 113 21.99 8.45 -19.98
CA PHE A 113 20.64 8.04 -20.44
C PHE A 113 20.24 8.76 -21.74
N TYR A 114 20.70 9.99 -21.93
CA TYR A 114 20.29 10.88 -23.02
C TYR A 114 20.76 10.49 -24.43
N LYS A 115 21.69 9.54 -24.56
CA LYS A 115 22.36 9.31 -25.85
C LYS A 115 21.54 8.51 -26.85
N ASN A 116 20.50 7.78 -26.42
CA ASN A 116 19.94 6.70 -27.25
C ASN A 116 18.42 6.72 -27.54
N LYS A 117 17.60 7.62 -26.96
CA LYS A 117 16.13 7.58 -27.16
C LYS A 117 15.46 8.96 -27.16
N ASP A 118 14.59 9.20 -28.15
CA ASP A 118 13.63 10.33 -28.12
C ASP A 118 12.46 9.97 -27.19
N PHE A 119 12.58 10.38 -25.93
CA PHE A 119 11.58 10.06 -24.92
C PHE A 119 10.21 10.71 -25.21
N ASN A 120 10.19 11.88 -25.85
CA ASN A 120 8.95 12.56 -26.21
C ASN A 120 8.12 11.72 -27.18
N SER A 121 8.76 11.08 -28.16
CA SER A 121 8.06 10.18 -29.09
C SER A 121 7.37 9.02 -28.37
N LEU A 122 7.94 8.53 -27.27
CA LEU A 122 7.41 7.39 -26.51
C LEU A 122 6.19 7.74 -25.67
N VAL A 123 6.13 8.98 -25.15
CA VAL A 123 5.09 9.39 -24.18
C VAL A 123 4.03 10.33 -24.77
N ARG A 124 4.26 10.86 -25.98
CA ARG A 124 3.33 11.78 -26.64
C ARG A 124 1.97 11.13 -26.85
N GLY A 125 0.92 11.87 -26.50
CA GLY A 125 -0.48 11.43 -26.65
C GLY A 125 -0.91 10.35 -25.65
N LYS A 126 -0.08 10.04 -24.65
CA LYS A 126 -0.42 9.08 -23.59
C LYS A 126 -0.90 9.78 -22.33
N SER A 127 -1.76 9.12 -21.56
CA SER A 127 -2.17 9.63 -20.24
C SER A 127 -0.97 9.70 -19.32
N ARG A 128 -0.98 10.63 -18.36
CA ARG A 128 0.13 10.84 -17.43
C ARG A 128 0.50 9.57 -16.68
N SER A 129 -0.48 8.77 -16.26
CA SER A 129 -0.20 7.49 -15.61
C SER A 129 0.61 6.57 -16.51
N THR A 130 0.25 6.49 -17.79
CA THR A 130 0.99 5.69 -18.78
C THR A 130 2.36 6.29 -19.09
N GLN A 131 2.50 7.62 -19.11
CA GLN A 131 3.82 8.26 -19.24
C GLN A 131 4.73 7.86 -18.07
N LEU A 132 4.22 7.90 -16.83
CA LEU A 132 4.96 7.49 -15.65
C LEU A 132 5.32 6.00 -15.66
N GLU A 133 4.41 5.12 -16.10
CA GLU A 133 4.70 3.68 -16.28
C GLU A 133 5.88 3.47 -17.26
N ILE A 134 5.90 4.21 -18.37
CA ILE A 134 6.99 4.13 -19.37
C ILE A 134 8.30 4.69 -18.80
N ILE A 135 8.25 5.84 -18.13
CA ILE A 135 9.41 6.45 -17.45
C ILE A 135 10.01 5.47 -16.44
N GLU A 136 9.17 4.87 -15.60
CA GLU A 136 9.57 3.93 -14.57
C GLU A 136 10.30 2.73 -15.18
N GLN A 137 9.73 2.12 -16.22
CA GLN A 137 10.32 0.96 -16.89
C GLN A 137 11.65 1.28 -17.57
N GLU A 138 11.71 2.36 -18.34
CA GLU A 138 12.89 2.75 -19.11
C GLU A 138 14.06 3.12 -18.19
N ILE A 139 13.80 3.94 -17.16
CA ILE A 139 14.84 4.35 -16.20
C ILE A 139 15.30 3.17 -15.35
N SER A 140 14.38 2.36 -14.83
CA SER A 140 14.77 1.22 -13.98
C SER A 140 15.61 0.21 -14.77
N SER A 141 15.23 -0.08 -16.02
CA SER A 141 16.01 -0.94 -16.91
C SER A 141 17.40 -0.37 -17.19
N PHE A 142 17.49 0.93 -17.47
CA PHE A 142 18.75 1.61 -17.69
C PHE A 142 19.66 1.57 -16.45
N LEU A 143 19.16 1.97 -15.28
CA LEU A 143 19.94 1.97 -14.04
C LEU A 143 20.41 0.56 -13.67
N LYS A 144 19.55 -0.45 -13.83
CA LYS A 144 19.91 -1.85 -13.61
C LYS A 144 21.10 -2.31 -14.46
N ASN A 145 21.25 -1.76 -15.66
CA ASN A 145 22.35 -2.09 -16.57
C ASN A 145 23.60 -1.23 -16.31
N GLU A 146 23.43 0.08 -16.08
CA GLU A 146 24.56 0.99 -15.87
C GLU A 146 25.24 0.77 -14.51
N LEU A 147 24.46 0.62 -13.43
CA LEU A 147 25.01 0.51 -12.07
C LEU A 147 25.77 -0.80 -11.82
N LYS A 148 25.58 -1.81 -12.67
CA LYS A 148 26.35 -3.06 -12.64
C LYS A 148 27.76 -2.92 -13.23
N LYS A 149 28.05 -1.84 -13.93
CA LYS A 149 29.34 -1.65 -14.61
C LYS A 149 30.39 -1.16 -13.63
N ASN A 150 31.63 -1.56 -13.89
CA ASN A 150 32.79 -1.20 -13.07
C ASN A 150 33.15 0.30 -13.13
N ASP A 151 32.60 1.06 -14.08
CA ASP A 151 32.81 2.51 -14.24
C ASP A 151 31.77 3.36 -13.50
N THR A 152 30.96 2.77 -12.62
CA THR A 152 29.99 3.49 -11.80
C THR A 152 30.72 4.44 -10.85
N LYS A 153 30.42 5.74 -10.93
CA LYS A 153 30.95 6.74 -10.02
C LYS A 153 30.15 6.74 -8.72
N TYR A 154 30.85 6.79 -7.59
CA TYR A 154 30.26 6.84 -6.26
C TYR A 154 30.53 8.19 -5.58
N ILE A 155 29.57 8.61 -4.76
CA ILE A 155 29.72 9.72 -3.82
C ILE A 155 29.86 9.13 -2.42
N GLU A 156 30.87 9.59 -1.69
CA GLU A 156 31.03 9.31 -0.26
C GLU A 156 30.68 10.59 0.50
N LYS A 157 29.79 10.48 1.48
CA LYS A 157 29.30 11.63 2.23
C LYS A 157 28.99 11.26 3.67
N GLU A 158 29.47 12.07 4.60
CA GLU A 158 29.01 12.05 5.99
C GLU A 158 27.85 13.03 6.16
N MET A 159 26.79 12.61 6.84
CA MET A 159 25.64 13.46 7.13
C MET A 159 24.89 13.01 8.39
N ILE A 160 24.01 13.90 8.88
CA ILE A 160 23.16 13.63 10.03
C ILE A 160 21.74 13.31 9.53
N VAL A 161 21.22 12.14 9.91
CA VAL A 161 19.83 11.74 9.67
C VAL A 161 19.06 11.86 10.97
N LYS A 162 18.03 12.71 10.95
CA LYS A 162 17.13 12.94 12.09
C LYS A 162 16.06 11.85 12.14
N PHE A 163 15.82 11.31 13.32
CA PHE A 163 14.66 10.47 13.62
C PHE A 163 13.79 11.13 14.67
N GLN A 164 12.49 10.83 14.62
CA GLN A 164 11.51 11.24 15.62
C GLN A 164 10.72 10.03 16.09
N TYR A 165 10.57 9.89 17.41
CA TYR A 165 9.76 8.83 17.99
C TYR A 165 8.27 9.17 17.86
N PHE A 166 7.51 8.28 17.24
CA PHE A 166 6.07 8.39 17.11
C PHE A 166 5.36 7.48 18.13
N TYR A 167 4.81 8.08 19.17
CA TYR A 167 4.15 7.36 20.27
C TYR A 167 2.93 6.54 19.83
N GLY A 168 2.23 6.94 18.77
CA GLY A 168 1.02 6.25 18.31
C GLY A 168 1.28 4.82 17.81
N ASN A 169 2.42 4.58 17.16
CA ASN A 169 2.84 3.25 16.69
C ASN A 169 4.10 2.73 17.39
N ARG A 170 4.65 3.49 18.35
CA ARG A 170 5.86 3.19 19.13
C ARG A 170 7.11 2.93 18.27
N ARG A 171 7.31 3.72 17.21
CA ARG A 171 8.44 3.57 16.26
C ARG A 171 9.23 4.86 16.07
N TRP A 172 10.48 4.70 15.66
CA TRP A 172 11.32 5.79 15.17
C TRP A 172 11.06 6.00 13.68
N LEU A 173 10.73 7.23 13.30
CA LEU A 173 10.41 7.61 11.91
C LEU A 173 11.41 8.65 11.40
N ILE A 174 11.58 8.74 10.08
CA ILE A 174 12.45 9.72 9.44
C ILE A 174 11.58 10.88 8.93
N PRO A 175 11.44 11.99 9.68
CA PRO A 175 10.65 13.14 9.22
C PRO A 175 11.25 13.73 7.95
N GLU A 176 10.42 14.16 7.00
CA GLU A 176 10.91 14.86 5.80
C GLU A 176 11.62 16.17 6.17
N ASP A 177 11.06 16.89 7.14
CA ASP A 177 11.64 18.11 7.69
C ASP A 177 12.95 17.82 8.44
N GLY A 178 14.05 18.27 7.84
CA GLY A 178 15.40 18.05 8.35
C GLY A 178 16.14 16.87 7.70
N ASN A 179 15.47 16.08 6.84
CA ASN A 179 16.10 14.97 6.11
C ASN A 179 15.96 15.09 4.60
N LYS A 180 15.57 16.25 4.06
CA LYS A 180 15.37 16.46 2.61
C LYS A 180 16.57 16.00 1.78
N GLU A 181 17.79 16.29 2.23
CA GLU A 181 18.98 15.84 1.51
C GLU A 181 19.10 14.31 1.52
N PHE A 182 19.01 13.68 2.70
CA PHE A 182 19.07 12.22 2.85
C PHE A 182 18.01 11.50 2.01
N ILE A 183 16.77 11.99 2.03
CA ILE A 183 15.66 11.43 1.23
C ILE A 183 15.93 11.56 -0.27
N ASN A 184 16.68 12.59 -0.68
CA ASN A 184 16.94 12.91 -2.08
C ASN A 184 18.24 12.35 -2.65
N ILE A 185 19.16 11.77 -1.86
CA ILE A 185 20.48 11.34 -2.35
C ILE A 185 20.41 10.33 -3.50
N LEU A 186 19.36 9.50 -3.52
CA LEU A 186 19.07 8.57 -4.60
C LEU A 186 17.78 8.94 -5.34
N SER A 187 17.14 10.06 -5.05
CA SER A 187 15.90 10.45 -5.70
C SER A 187 16.16 11.01 -7.10
N LEU A 188 15.30 10.66 -8.05
CA LEU A 188 15.28 11.28 -9.39
C LEU A 188 14.22 12.38 -9.50
N ASP A 189 13.76 12.94 -8.38
CA ASP A 189 12.66 13.90 -8.37
C ASP A 189 12.92 15.11 -9.26
N ASN A 190 14.08 15.73 -9.06
CA ASN A 190 14.51 16.93 -9.75
C ASN A 190 15.14 16.61 -11.11
N TYR A 191 15.16 15.33 -11.51
CA TYR A 191 15.73 14.94 -12.78
C TYR A 191 14.76 15.27 -13.91
N LYS A 192 15.23 16.05 -14.88
CA LYS A 192 14.49 16.43 -16.09
C LYS A 192 14.95 15.56 -17.26
N ILE A 193 14.08 14.68 -17.73
CA ILE A 193 14.36 13.87 -18.92
C ILE A 193 14.41 14.81 -20.14
N LYS A 194 15.41 14.61 -21.00
CA LYS A 194 15.60 15.43 -22.21
C LYS A 194 14.38 15.27 -23.10
N GLY A 195 13.85 16.40 -23.56
CA GLY A 195 12.62 16.47 -24.34
C GLY A 195 11.38 16.76 -23.47
N MET A 196 11.36 16.33 -22.21
CA MET A 196 10.22 16.62 -21.34
C MET A 196 10.31 18.05 -20.80
N ASP A 197 9.16 18.71 -20.66
CA ASP A 197 9.09 20.07 -20.09
C ASP A 197 9.26 20.08 -18.56
N LYS A 198 8.78 19.00 -17.91
CA LYS A 198 8.74 18.81 -16.46
C LYS A 198 9.75 17.77 -15.99
N THR A 199 10.22 17.91 -14.76
CA THR A 199 10.95 16.88 -14.01
C THR A 199 10.04 15.68 -13.69
N ILE A 200 10.64 14.53 -13.37
CA ILE A 200 9.90 13.33 -12.96
C ILE A 200 8.99 13.63 -11.74
N GLY A 201 9.51 14.44 -10.82
CA GLY A 201 8.78 14.92 -9.66
C GLY A 201 7.57 15.77 -9.98
N GLU A 202 7.72 16.76 -10.84
CA GLU A 202 6.64 17.62 -11.29
C GLU A 202 5.55 16.83 -12.02
N ILE A 203 5.91 15.83 -12.83
CA ILE A 203 4.94 14.93 -13.47
C ILE A 203 4.19 14.16 -12.39
N THR A 204 4.89 13.55 -11.44
CA THR A 204 4.28 12.75 -10.36
C THR A 204 3.31 13.56 -9.51
N ARG A 205 3.62 14.83 -9.23
CA ARG A 205 2.79 15.73 -8.41
C ARG A 205 1.70 16.48 -9.16
N THR A 206 1.73 16.47 -10.50
CA THR A 206 0.67 17.12 -11.29
C THR A 206 -0.66 16.41 -10.99
N PRO A 207 -1.75 17.11 -10.61
CA PRO A 207 -3.07 16.50 -10.41
C PRO A 207 -3.65 15.97 -11.73
N SER A 208 -4.40 14.86 -11.72
CA SER A 208 -5.06 14.34 -12.95
C SER A 208 -6.29 15.17 -13.25
N ASP A 209 -6.45 15.60 -14.50
CA ASP A 209 -7.65 16.28 -14.98
C ASP A 209 -8.61 15.29 -15.67
N ASP A 210 -9.80 15.77 -16.05
CA ASP A 210 -10.82 14.91 -16.67
C ASP A 210 -10.39 14.37 -18.06
N LYS A 211 -9.59 15.13 -18.81
CA LYS A 211 -9.09 14.71 -20.13
C LYS A 211 -8.07 13.57 -19.98
N ASP A 212 -7.14 13.74 -19.05
CA ASP A 212 -6.13 12.74 -18.68
C ASP A 212 -6.80 11.46 -18.16
N ARG A 213 -7.82 11.59 -17.31
CA ARG A 213 -8.62 10.46 -16.83
C ARG A 213 -9.32 9.72 -17.97
N LYS A 214 -9.98 10.42 -18.90
CA LYS A 214 -10.64 9.80 -20.06
C LYS A 214 -9.65 9.08 -20.98
N LEU A 215 -8.49 9.68 -21.21
CA LEU A 215 -7.42 9.07 -21.98
C LEU A 215 -6.89 7.80 -21.30
N LEU A 216 -6.64 7.86 -19.99
CA LEU A 216 -6.22 6.70 -19.20
C LEU A 216 -7.24 5.56 -19.28
N ILE A 217 -8.53 5.87 -19.13
CA ILE A 217 -9.60 4.88 -19.30
C ILE A 217 -9.52 4.23 -20.69
N SER A 218 -9.41 5.03 -21.75
CA SER A 218 -9.33 4.54 -23.13
C SER A 218 -8.12 3.63 -23.35
N GLU A 219 -6.94 3.98 -22.83
CA GLU A 219 -5.73 3.16 -22.93
C GLU A 219 -5.88 1.82 -22.22
N LYS A 220 -6.49 1.80 -21.03
CA LYS A 220 -6.71 0.55 -20.27
C LYS A 220 -7.80 -0.32 -20.90
N GLU A 221 -8.86 0.28 -21.43
CA GLU A 221 -9.89 -0.40 -22.24
C GLU A 221 -9.27 -1.08 -23.47
N GLU A 222 -8.34 -0.40 -24.15
CA GLU A 222 -7.67 -0.94 -25.32
C GLU A 222 -6.81 -2.17 -24.97
N LYS A 223 -6.09 -2.15 -23.84
CA LYS A 223 -5.37 -3.34 -23.35
C LYS A 223 -6.31 -4.53 -23.11
N ILE A 224 -7.51 -4.28 -22.59
CA ILE A 224 -8.53 -5.33 -22.39
C ILE A 224 -9.00 -5.85 -23.75
N LYS A 225 -9.32 -4.97 -24.70
CA LYS A 225 -9.74 -5.34 -26.07
C LYS A 225 -8.68 -6.20 -26.76
N ASN A 226 -7.40 -5.87 -26.57
CA ASN A 226 -6.26 -6.56 -27.17
C ASN A 226 -5.79 -7.78 -26.36
N LYS A 227 -6.47 -8.14 -25.26
CA LYS A 227 -6.12 -9.26 -24.36
C LYS A 227 -4.69 -9.18 -23.78
N THR A 228 -4.17 -7.96 -23.59
CA THR A 228 -2.85 -7.70 -23.00
C THR A 228 -2.92 -7.08 -21.60
N ALA A 229 -4.13 -6.80 -21.10
CA ALA A 229 -4.35 -6.23 -19.77
C ALA A 229 -3.92 -7.17 -18.64
N LYS A 230 -3.25 -6.61 -17.63
CA LYS A 230 -2.95 -7.29 -16.35
C LYS A 230 -4.05 -7.00 -15.34
N ILE A 231 -4.12 -7.79 -14.25
CA ILE A 231 -5.10 -7.60 -13.15
C ILE A 231 -5.12 -6.15 -12.64
N ASP A 232 -3.97 -5.50 -12.52
CA ASP A 232 -3.88 -4.11 -12.08
C ASP A 232 -4.54 -3.11 -13.05
N ASP A 233 -4.55 -3.39 -14.36
CA ASP A 233 -5.28 -2.57 -15.32
C ASP A 233 -6.81 -2.67 -15.07
N TYR A 234 -7.33 -3.85 -14.72
CA TYR A 234 -8.74 -4.03 -14.33
C TYR A 234 -9.06 -3.32 -13.01
N LYS A 235 -8.24 -3.52 -11.98
CA LYS A 235 -8.42 -2.85 -10.66
C LYS A 235 -8.47 -1.33 -10.82
N LEU A 236 -7.56 -0.77 -11.63
CA LEU A 236 -7.55 0.66 -11.92
C LEU A 236 -8.83 1.12 -12.61
N LEU A 237 -9.30 0.40 -13.65
CA LEU A 237 -10.56 0.72 -14.30
C LEU A 237 -11.76 0.63 -13.34
N LEU A 238 -11.79 -0.35 -12.44
CA LEU A 238 -12.85 -0.47 -11.44
C LEU A 238 -12.85 0.70 -10.46
N ILE A 239 -11.67 1.18 -10.04
CA ILE A 239 -11.54 2.41 -9.24
C ILE A 239 -12.04 3.62 -10.04
N LEU A 240 -11.65 3.73 -11.31
CA LEU A 240 -12.02 4.86 -12.17
C LEU A 240 -13.53 4.86 -12.52
N TYR A 241 -14.15 3.69 -12.60
CA TYR A 241 -15.59 3.52 -12.81
C TYR A 241 -16.40 3.38 -11.51
N SER A 242 -15.74 3.48 -10.35
CA SER A 242 -16.38 3.23 -9.05
C SER A 242 -17.59 4.14 -8.81
N PRO A 243 -18.69 3.59 -8.25
CA PRO A 243 -20.00 4.25 -8.17
C PRO A 243 -20.08 5.44 -7.22
N VAL A 244 -19.03 5.74 -6.43
CA VAL A 244 -19.03 6.88 -5.48
C VAL A 244 -19.37 8.21 -6.18
N LYS A 245 -19.25 8.29 -7.53
CA LYS A 245 -19.63 9.46 -8.33
C LYS A 245 -20.25 9.16 -9.71
N ASN A 246 -20.81 7.97 -9.98
CA ASN A 246 -21.32 7.67 -11.33
C ASN A 246 -22.61 6.82 -11.37
N PRO A 247 -23.72 7.31 -11.97
CA PRO A 247 -24.93 6.52 -12.21
C PRO A 247 -24.76 5.40 -13.27
N ASP A 248 -23.70 5.42 -14.07
CA ASP A 248 -23.47 4.43 -15.14
C ASP A 248 -22.74 3.17 -14.63
N ASN A 249 -23.46 2.39 -13.82
CA ASN A 249 -23.05 1.09 -13.25
C ASN A 249 -22.71 0.00 -14.30
N ILE A 250 -23.01 0.24 -15.58
CA ILE A 250 -22.81 -0.74 -16.67
C ILE A 250 -21.32 -1.01 -16.92
N ASN A 251 -20.48 0.02 -16.89
CA ASN A 251 -19.05 -0.14 -17.14
C ASN A 251 -18.37 -0.90 -16.00
N PHE A 252 -18.72 -0.60 -14.75
CA PHE A 252 -18.19 -1.33 -13.60
C PHE A 252 -18.55 -2.83 -13.68
N LYS A 253 -19.82 -3.15 -13.99
CA LYS A 253 -20.26 -4.54 -14.19
C LYS A 253 -19.47 -5.22 -15.31
N ARG A 254 -19.39 -4.59 -16.49
CA ARG A 254 -18.67 -5.13 -17.66
C ARG A 254 -17.20 -5.40 -17.35
N ILE A 255 -16.50 -4.46 -16.72
CA ILE A 255 -15.08 -4.64 -16.38
C ILE A 255 -14.91 -5.75 -15.33
N SER A 256 -15.79 -5.81 -14.33
CA SER A 256 -15.76 -6.89 -13.33
C SER A 256 -16.00 -8.27 -13.96
N GLN A 257 -16.92 -8.37 -14.93
CA GLN A 257 -17.14 -9.61 -15.69
C GLN A 257 -15.91 -10.01 -16.48
N LYS A 258 -15.32 -9.08 -17.23
CA LYS A 258 -14.10 -9.34 -18.01
C LYS A 258 -12.89 -9.73 -17.14
N LEU A 259 -12.79 -9.19 -15.93
CA LEU A 259 -11.76 -9.61 -14.96
C LEU A 259 -11.91 -11.10 -14.63
N ILE A 260 -13.12 -11.55 -14.32
CA ILE A 260 -13.41 -12.96 -14.04
C ILE A 260 -13.19 -13.84 -15.27
N GLU A 261 -13.62 -13.40 -16.45
CA GLU A 261 -13.46 -14.16 -17.70
C GLU A 261 -11.98 -14.38 -18.05
N ASN A 262 -11.14 -13.34 -17.90
CA ASN A 262 -9.73 -13.41 -18.26
C ASN A 262 -8.83 -13.95 -17.14
N PHE A 263 -9.28 -13.88 -15.88
CA PHE A 263 -8.57 -14.39 -14.71
C PHE A 263 -9.52 -15.16 -13.78
N PRO A 264 -10.03 -16.32 -14.22
CA PRO A 264 -11.03 -17.09 -13.47
C PRO A 264 -10.51 -17.68 -12.15
N ASP A 265 -9.19 -17.74 -11.96
CA ASP A 265 -8.55 -18.17 -10.73
C ASP A 265 -8.25 -17.00 -9.77
N TYR A 266 -8.55 -15.75 -10.16
CA TYR A 266 -8.33 -14.58 -9.33
C TYR A 266 -9.51 -14.32 -8.38
N PRO A 267 -9.38 -14.56 -7.05
CA PRO A 267 -10.53 -14.60 -6.15
C PRO A 267 -11.22 -13.24 -5.96
N GLU A 268 -10.46 -12.14 -5.95
CA GLU A 268 -10.98 -10.79 -5.72
C GLU A 268 -11.98 -10.37 -6.81
N GLY A 269 -11.85 -10.88 -8.03
CA GLY A 269 -12.81 -10.61 -9.11
C GLY A 269 -14.22 -11.04 -8.76
N TYR A 270 -14.36 -12.22 -8.12
CA TYR A 270 -15.63 -12.72 -7.64
C TYR A 270 -16.18 -11.94 -6.45
N LEU A 271 -15.31 -11.51 -5.52
CA LEU A 271 -15.71 -10.65 -4.41
C LEU A 271 -16.29 -9.32 -4.92
N ILE A 272 -15.57 -8.63 -5.80
CA ILE A 272 -16.01 -7.35 -6.38
C ILE A 272 -17.35 -7.51 -7.10
N MET A 273 -17.52 -8.58 -7.88
CA MET A 273 -18.78 -8.84 -8.57
C MET A 273 -19.92 -9.14 -7.58
N THR A 274 -19.66 -9.98 -6.57
CA THR A 274 -20.65 -10.34 -5.54
C THR A 274 -21.13 -9.10 -4.81
N ASP A 275 -20.19 -8.26 -4.35
CA ASP A 275 -20.48 -7.03 -3.63
C ASP A 275 -21.26 -6.04 -4.50
N PHE A 276 -20.83 -5.86 -5.74
CA PHE A 276 -21.49 -4.99 -6.70
C PHE A 276 -22.94 -5.41 -6.96
N ILE A 277 -23.20 -6.70 -7.21
CA ILE A 277 -24.56 -7.20 -7.46
C ILE A 277 -25.40 -7.10 -6.18
N TYR A 278 -24.84 -7.45 -5.03
CA TYR A 278 -25.53 -7.38 -3.74
C TYR A 278 -26.05 -5.96 -3.42
N HIS A 279 -25.25 -4.93 -3.72
CA HIS A 279 -25.62 -3.55 -3.44
C HIS A 279 -26.48 -2.89 -4.53
N ASN A 280 -26.32 -3.26 -5.80
CA ASN A 280 -27.00 -2.58 -6.91
C ASN A 280 -28.19 -3.36 -7.49
N TYR A 281 -28.26 -4.66 -7.25
CA TYR A 281 -29.30 -5.56 -7.75
C TYR A 281 -29.73 -6.55 -6.66
N PRO A 282 -30.24 -6.06 -5.51
CA PRO A 282 -30.45 -6.88 -4.32
C PRO A 282 -31.42 -8.04 -4.53
N ASP A 283 -32.30 -7.99 -5.54
CA ASP A 283 -33.25 -9.07 -5.87
C ASP A 283 -32.62 -10.22 -6.67
N LYS A 284 -31.37 -10.08 -7.13
CA LYS A 284 -30.65 -11.10 -7.92
C LYS A 284 -29.99 -12.16 -7.03
N TYR A 285 -30.74 -12.69 -6.06
CA TYR A 285 -30.22 -13.61 -5.04
C TYR A 285 -29.43 -14.80 -5.60
N SER A 286 -29.94 -15.48 -6.63
CA SER A 286 -29.25 -16.63 -7.23
C SER A 286 -27.91 -16.24 -7.88
N GLU A 287 -27.85 -15.06 -8.50
CA GLU A 287 -26.62 -14.54 -9.11
C GLU A 287 -25.59 -14.17 -8.04
N ILE A 288 -26.02 -13.49 -6.98
CA ILE A 288 -25.19 -13.14 -5.81
C ILE A 288 -24.59 -14.40 -5.18
N LEU A 289 -25.44 -15.41 -4.87
CA LEU A 289 -24.99 -16.66 -4.26
C LEU A 289 -24.00 -17.43 -5.16
N ASN A 290 -24.23 -17.44 -6.47
CA ASN A 290 -23.35 -18.11 -7.43
C ASN A 290 -21.95 -17.45 -7.48
N TYR A 291 -21.87 -16.12 -7.57
CA TYR A 291 -20.57 -15.43 -7.54
C TYR A 291 -19.89 -15.56 -6.17
N ALA A 292 -20.66 -15.50 -5.07
CA ALA A 292 -20.10 -15.65 -3.72
C ALA A 292 -19.47 -17.03 -3.51
N GLN A 293 -20.16 -18.08 -3.95
CA GLN A 293 -19.68 -19.47 -3.87
C GLN A 293 -18.39 -19.65 -4.70
N LYS A 294 -18.37 -19.15 -5.93
CA LYS A 294 -17.16 -19.19 -6.78
C LYS A 294 -16.00 -18.43 -6.17
N GLY A 295 -16.26 -17.27 -5.56
CA GLY A 295 -15.23 -16.50 -4.85
C GLY A 295 -14.65 -17.27 -3.66
N ILE A 296 -15.51 -17.91 -2.85
CA ILE A 296 -15.09 -18.77 -1.73
C ILE A 296 -14.20 -19.92 -2.22
N GLU A 297 -14.57 -20.57 -3.33
CA GLU A 297 -13.78 -21.64 -3.93
C GLU A 297 -12.43 -21.14 -4.46
N ALA A 298 -12.42 -19.98 -5.12
CA ALA A 298 -11.19 -19.35 -5.61
C ALA A 298 -10.25 -18.98 -4.45
N TYR A 299 -10.75 -18.39 -3.36
CA TYR A 299 -9.92 -18.06 -2.19
C TYR A 299 -9.34 -19.29 -1.49
N LYS A 300 -10.08 -20.40 -1.43
CA LYS A 300 -9.60 -21.66 -0.83
C LYS A 300 -8.47 -22.30 -1.64
N ASN A 301 -8.50 -22.12 -2.95
CA ASN A 301 -7.59 -22.78 -3.89
C ASN A 301 -6.58 -21.81 -4.52
N VAL A 302 -6.42 -20.61 -3.94
CA VAL A 302 -5.61 -19.56 -4.54
C VAL A 302 -4.13 -19.97 -4.62
N ASP A 303 -3.54 -19.82 -5.80
CA ASP A 303 -2.10 -19.98 -5.96
C ASP A 303 -1.39 -18.76 -5.37
N THR A 304 -0.91 -18.88 -4.14
CA THR A 304 -0.19 -17.81 -3.42
C THR A 304 1.18 -17.51 -3.99
N LYS A 305 1.74 -18.38 -4.87
CA LYS A 305 2.95 -18.03 -5.62
C LYS A 305 2.62 -17.12 -6.79
N LYS A 306 1.48 -17.36 -7.44
CA LYS A 306 0.97 -16.49 -8.52
C LYS A 306 0.40 -15.18 -7.99
N TYR A 307 -0.26 -15.21 -6.83
CA TYR A 307 -0.92 -14.09 -6.19
C TYR A 307 -0.43 -13.92 -4.73
N PRO A 308 0.78 -13.36 -4.53
CA PRO A 308 1.38 -13.23 -3.21
C PRO A 308 0.62 -12.27 -2.29
N GLU A 309 -0.29 -11.44 -2.81
CA GLU A 309 -1.15 -10.58 -1.98
C GLU A 309 -2.13 -11.35 -1.09
N PHE A 310 -2.35 -12.65 -1.35
CA PHE A 310 -3.27 -13.49 -0.58
C PHE A 310 -2.55 -14.38 0.46
N VAL A 311 -1.33 -14.01 0.87
CA VAL A 311 -0.68 -14.60 2.04
C VAL A 311 -1.27 -13.97 3.32
N TYR A 312 -2.28 -14.62 3.89
CA TYR A 312 -3.03 -14.13 5.05
C TYR A 312 -2.33 -14.42 6.39
N GLU A 313 -1.04 -14.09 6.51
CA GLU A 313 -0.41 -14.06 7.82
C GLU A 313 -0.85 -12.77 8.54
N ASN A 314 -1.86 -12.87 9.41
CA ASN A 314 -2.35 -11.79 10.28
C ASN A 314 -3.10 -10.61 9.60
N SER A 315 -3.66 -10.78 8.39
CA SER A 315 -4.33 -9.69 7.66
C SER A 315 -5.64 -9.23 8.32
N ARG A 316 -5.75 -7.97 8.78
CA ARG A 316 -6.90 -7.43 9.54
C ARG A 316 -8.32 -7.58 8.95
N ASN A 317 -8.47 -8.09 7.72
CA ASN A 317 -9.73 -8.41 7.04
C ASN A 317 -9.49 -9.64 6.13
N HIS A 318 -10.08 -10.80 6.42
CA HIS A 318 -10.06 -11.93 5.48
C HIS A 318 -11.19 -11.77 4.46
N PRO A 319 -10.92 -11.70 3.14
CA PRO A 319 -11.93 -11.37 2.13
C PRO A 319 -13.15 -12.31 2.10
N MET A 320 -12.94 -13.61 2.38
CA MET A 320 -14.02 -14.59 2.52
C MET A 320 -15.05 -14.25 3.62
N ASN A 321 -14.70 -13.46 4.65
CA ASN A 321 -15.67 -13.01 5.64
C ASN A 321 -16.83 -12.27 4.98
N GLU A 322 -16.52 -11.35 4.06
CA GLU A 322 -17.51 -10.56 3.35
C GLU A 322 -18.43 -11.47 2.51
N LEU A 323 -17.85 -12.41 1.76
CA LEU A 323 -18.61 -13.40 0.98
C LEU A 323 -19.57 -14.23 1.85
N PHE A 324 -19.11 -14.76 2.99
CA PHE A 324 -19.97 -15.51 3.90
C PHE A 324 -21.11 -14.65 4.45
N THR A 325 -20.82 -13.39 4.80
CA THR A 325 -21.83 -12.50 5.35
C THR A 325 -22.89 -12.11 4.33
N ILE A 326 -22.50 -11.86 3.08
CA ILE A 326 -23.43 -11.64 1.97
C ILE A 326 -24.29 -12.88 1.74
N MET A 327 -23.70 -14.08 1.70
CA MET A 327 -24.47 -15.32 1.55
C MET A 327 -25.50 -15.52 2.67
N ILE A 328 -25.09 -15.30 3.94
CA ILE A 328 -26.00 -15.40 5.09
C ILE A 328 -27.15 -14.41 4.97
N ASP A 329 -26.86 -13.15 4.65
CA ASP A 329 -27.90 -12.12 4.50
C ASP A 329 -28.87 -12.45 3.35
N VAL A 330 -28.34 -12.91 2.20
CA VAL A 330 -29.16 -13.35 1.07
C VAL A 330 -30.04 -14.54 1.45
N TYR A 331 -29.51 -15.57 2.12
CA TYR A 331 -30.34 -16.69 2.58
C TYR A 331 -31.43 -16.25 3.56
N LEU A 332 -31.11 -15.34 4.48
CA LEU A 332 -32.11 -14.77 5.40
C LEU A 332 -33.20 -13.99 4.65
N LYS A 333 -32.84 -13.17 3.66
CA LYS A 333 -33.79 -12.44 2.80
C LYS A 333 -34.70 -13.37 2.00
N LYS A 334 -34.20 -14.54 1.61
CA LYS A 334 -34.99 -15.60 0.96
C LYS A 334 -35.86 -16.43 1.92
N GLY A 335 -35.75 -16.21 3.23
CA GLY A 335 -36.40 -17.05 4.25
C GLY A 335 -35.72 -18.41 4.47
N GLU A 336 -34.54 -18.65 3.90
CA GLU A 336 -33.80 -19.91 3.96
C GLU A 336 -32.89 -19.97 5.21
N LYS A 337 -33.48 -19.81 6.40
CA LYS A 337 -32.75 -19.67 7.67
C LYS A 337 -31.80 -20.83 7.99
N GLU A 338 -32.16 -22.06 7.64
CA GLU A 338 -31.30 -23.24 7.87
C GLU A 338 -30.00 -23.17 7.07
N LYS A 339 -30.05 -22.73 5.81
CA LYS A 339 -28.85 -22.55 4.99
C LYS A 339 -27.99 -21.40 5.50
N ALA A 340 -28.62 -20.30 5.94
CA ALA A 340 -27.92 -19.20 6.59
C ALA A 340 -27.17 -19.68 7.85
N LEU A 341 -27.80 -20.54 8.66
CA LEU A 341 -27.20 -21.12 9.86
C LEU A 341 -26.06 -22.10 9.53
N ASP A 342 -26.21 -22.91 8.48
CA ASP A 342 -25.16 -23.83 8.01
C ASP A 342 -23.89 -23.07 7.59
N VAL A 343 -24.03 -22.03 6.76
CA VAL A 343 -22.91 -21.17 6.36
C VAL A 343 -22.24 -20.53 7.59
N PHE A 344 -23.03 -19.99 8.52
CA PHE A 344 -22.51 -19.38 9.74
C PHE A 344 -21.73 -20.38 10.60
N ASN A 345 -22.28 -21.57 10.85
CA ASN A 345 -21.67 -22.56 11.73
C ASN A 345 -20.37 -23.12 11.16
N LYS A 346 -20.34 -23.46 9.87
CA LYS A 346 -19.14 -23.97 9.19
C LYS A 346 -18.00 -22.96 9.17
N ASN A 347 -18.31 -21.66 9.16
CA ASN A 347 -17.32 -20.59 8.98
C ASN A 347 -17.20 -19.67 10.20
N LYS A 348 -17.73 -20.09 11.36
CA LYS A 348 -17.84 -19.28 12.58
C LYS A 348 -16.52 -18.67 13.03
N LYS A 349 -15.40 -19.39 12.87
CA LYS A 349 -14.06 -18.91 13.25
C LYS A 349 -13.66 -17.68 12.44
N ILE A 350 -13.80 -17.75 11.11
CA ILE A 350 -13.48 -16.65 10.19
C ILE A 350 -14.44 -15.48 10.46
N ILE A 351 -15.74 -15.74 10.54
CA ILE A 351 -16.75 -14.70 10.74
C ILE A 351 -16.55 -13.98 12.08
N LYS A 352 -16.30 -14.72 13.17
CA LYS A 352 -16.09 -14.14 14.51
C LYS A 352 -14.82 -13.29 14.59
N TYR A 353 -13.76 -13.72 13.92
CA TYR A 353 -12.48 -13.01 13.97
C TYR A 353 -12.55 -11.69 13.21
N TRP A 354 -13.25 -11.65 12.08
CA TRP A 354 -13.19 -10.53 11.12
C TRP A 354 -14.40 -9.61 11.12
N MET A 355 -15.49 -9.97 11.80
CA MET A 355 -16.65 -9.11 11.96
C MET A 355 -16.53 -8.26 13.24
N PRO A 356 -16.85 -6.95 13.19
CA PRO A 356 -16.95 -6.14 14.41
C PRO A 356 -17.86 -6.81 15.46
N PRO A 357 -17.49 -6.82 16.76
CA PRO A 357 -18.24 -7.56 17.78
C PRO A 357 -19.74 -7.22 17.82
N ALA A 358 -20.09 -5.95 17.63
CA ALA A 358 -21.49 -5.51 17.58
C ALA A 358 -22.25 -6.13 16.39
N ASN A 359 -21.65 -6.16 15.20
CA ASN A 359 -22.25 -6.75 14.01
C ASN A 359 -22.42 -8.27 14.18
N TYR A 360 -21.45 -8.94 14.80
CA TYR A 360 -21.54 -10.37 15.06
C TYR A 360 -22.67 -10.70 16.04
N VAL A 361 -22.82 -9.93 17.12
CA VAL A 361 -23.93 -10.12 18.08
C VAL A 361 -25.28 -9.95 17.38
N GLN A 362 -25.42 -8.93 16.52
CA GLN A 362 -26.63 -8.75 15.73
C GLN A 362 -26.89 -9.92 14.79
N LEU A 363 -25.86 -10.41 14.09
CA LEU A 363 -25.98 -11.55 13.18
C LEU A 363 -26.40 -12.82 13.92
N ALA A 364 -25.75 -13.14 15.04
CA ALA A 364 -26.08 -14.29 15.86
C ALA A 364 -27.52 -14.22 16.40
N LYS A 365 -27.99 -13.01 16.79
CA LYS A 365 -29.38 -12.78 17.19
C LYS A 365 -30.37 -13.04 16.04
N ARG A 366 -30.08 -12.53 14.82
CA ARG A 366 -30.92 -12.79 13.63
C ARG A 366 -31.01 -14.29 13.31
N LEU A 367 -29.91 -15.02 13.50
CA LEU A 367 -29.85 -16.46 13.29
C LEU A 367 -30.46 -17.29 14.43
N GLY A 368 -30.74 -16.69 15.60
CA GLY A 368 -31.24 -17.41 16.77
C GLY A 368 -30.18 -18.27 17.46
N VAL A 369 -28.89 -17.95 17.29
CA VAL A 369 -27.78 -18.66 17.92
C VAL A 369 -27.57 -18.09 19.33
N LYS A 370 -27.69 -18.95 20.35
CA LYS A 370 -27.34 -18.57 21.73
C LYS A 370 -25.82 -18.33 21.82
N TRP A 371 -25.47 -17.20 22.42
CA TRP A 371 -24.11 -16.70 22.56
C TRP A 371 -23.41 -17.28 23.77
#